data_AF-A0A937AUP8-F1
#
_entry.id   AF-A0A937AUP8-F1
#
_cell.length_a   1.000
_cell.length_b   1.000
_cell.length_c   1.000
_cell.angle_alpha   90.00
_cell.angle_beta   90.00
_cell.angle_gamma   90.00
#
_symmetry.space_group_name_H-M   'P 1'
#
loop_
_entity.id
_entity.type
_entity.pdbx_description
1 polymer ?
#
loop_
_entity_poly.entity_id
_entity_poly.type
_entity_poly.pdbx_seq_one_letter_code
_entity_poly.pdbx_strand_id
1 'polypeptide(L)'
;MNPDWVYQLQYHNGRGCVSTPSSYQYQKQTFAGNYTLLATNQLLLGVGNRVASGSIGVSGMNGKASFESNSSVASPEAFVKAPTIVRYGSGIQLPSIIYGRALVTLPTMQRNTSSTRSFSTFTVNRNASVTLTQNYHQLTIRKGADVVLNGNTFGQINIEEGARVRFTEAVLNIGDLNIQQGTLTALTIVRFASGSSVRISNYIQIAGNTRINPDQHKVTFYLGDMNTDAERFDVKGSNIQFTGNVYAPDSKIRLLFDQKSVGSNNISNVSMTGFFIAQVIESTIPNVIWNSYTCLSQPTIASNGWTPPQFTTAEKEQPEEPFTVQVMGNPSASFFTLKLQSQRQQAIQLRVTDATGRIVDSRANNQPNSRVQIGHSYAPGIYFAELMQGSDRKVVQLMKIR
;
A
#
# COMPACT_ATOMS: atom_id res chain seq x y z
N MET A 1 -6.47 -9.08 -1.42
CA MET A 1 -7.71 -8.28 -1.37
C MET A 1 -8.78 -9.03 -2.14
N ASN A 2 -10.06 -8.78 -1.89
CA ASN A 2 -11.13 -9.38 -2.69
C ASN A 2 -11.26 -8.63 -4.02
N PRO A 3 -11.53 -9.31 -5.15
CA PRO A 3 -11.77 -8.66 -6.44
C PRO A 3 -13.10 -7.89 -6.44
N ASP A 4 -13.22 -6.90 -7.32
CA ASP A 4 -14.49 -6.22 -7.58
C ASP A 4 -15.49 -7.26 -8.14
N TRP A 5 -16.56 -7.55 -7.39
CA TRP A 5 -17.52 -8.60 -7.75
C TRP A 5 -18.88 -8.40 -7.06
N VAL A 6 -19.91 -9.11 -7.56
CA VAL A 6 -21.21 -9.23 -6.90
C VAL A 6 -21.23 -10.53 -6.10
N TYR A 7 -21.08 -10.41 -4.79
CA TYR A 7 -21.16 -11.55 -3.87
C TYR A 7 -22.64 -11.84 -3.58
N GLN A 8 -23.03 -13.11 -3.58
CA GLN A 8 -24.39 -13.52 -3.23
C GLN A 8 -24.35 -14.46 -2.04
N LEU A 9 -25.23 -14.22 -1.07
CA LEU A 9 -25.43 -15.07 0.10
C LEU A 9 -26.80 -15.74 -0.01
N GLN A 10 -26.82 -17.06 0.13
CA GLN A 10 -28.04 -17.86 0.25
C GLN A 10 -27.93 -18.77 1.47
N TYR A 11 -29.03 -18.90 2.20
CA TYR A 11 -29.13 -19.79 3.35
C TYR A 11 -29.88 -21.06 2.96
N HIS A 12 -29.36 -22.20 3.39
CA HIS A 12 -29.98 -23.51 3.23
C HIS A 12 -30.32 -24.05 4.61
N ASN A 13 -31.57 -24.48 4.82
CA ASN A 13 -31.92 -25.19 6.05
C ASN A 13 -31.67 -26.70 5.90
N GLY A 14 -31.69 -27.43 7.03
CA GLY A 14 -31.52 -28.89 7.06
C GLY A 14 -32.62 -29.71 6.36
N ARG A 15 -33.62 -29.05 5.76
CA ARG A 15 -34.69 -29.66 4.96
C ARG A 15 -34.58 -29.31 3.47
N GLY A 16 -33.52 -28.63 3.04
CA GLY A 16 -33.24 -28.33 1.64
C GLY A 16 -33.93 -27.08 1.07
N CYS A 17 -34.61 -26.27 1.89
CA CYS A 17 -35.15 -24.99 1.43
C CYS A 17 -34.02 -23.94 1.32
N VAL A 18 -34.01 -23.19 0.22
CA VAL A 18 -33.01 -22.16 -0.08
C VAL A 18 -33.65 -20.77 -0.03
N SER A 19 -33.01 -19.83 0.65
CA SER A 19 -33.47 -18.43 0.67
C SER A 19 -33.26 -17.74 -0.68
N THR A 20 -34.01 -16.67 -0.94
CA THR A 20 -33.67 -15.75 -2.02
C THR A 20 -32.25 -15.21 -1.83
N PRO A 21 -31.42 -15.16 -2.89
CA PRO A 21 -30.06 -14.66 -2.79
C PRO A 21 -30.05 -13.18 -2.42
N SER A 22 -29.33 -12.84 -1.35
CA SER A 22 -28.98 -11.46 -1.04
C SER A 22 -27.68 -11.12 -1.73
N SER A 23 -27.67 -10.09 -2.58
CA SER A 23 -26.47 -9.65 -3.29
C SER A 23 -25.79 -8.47 -2.62
N TYR A 24 -24.46 -8.49 -2.59
CA TYR A 24 -23.61 -7.39 -2.17
C TYR A 24 -22.60 -7.08 -3.28
N GLN A 25 -22.63 -5.85 -3.79
CA GLN A 25 -21.63 -5.39 -4.74
C GLN A 25 -20.42 -4.86 -3.99
N TYR A 26 -19.31 -5.60 -4.05
CA TYR A 26 -18.04 -5.14 -3.50
C TYR A 26 -17.28 -4.37 -4.58
N GLN A 27 -16.95 -3.12 -4.25
CA GLN A 27 -16.05 -2.29 -5.05
C GLN A 27 -14.89 -1.85 -4.17
N LYS A 28 -13.69 -2.36 -4.43
CA LYS A 28 -12.48 -2.04 -3.66
C LYS A 28 -12.24 -0.54 -3.51
N GLN A 29 -12.66 0.24 -4.50
CA GLN A 29 -12.52 1.69 -4.56
C GLN A 29 -13.35 2.45 -3.52
N THR A 30 -14.34 1.81 -2.87
CA THR A 30 -15.20 2.45 -1.87
C THR A 30 -14.68 2.26 -0.44
N PHE A 31 -13.56 1.53 -0.26
CA PHE A 31 -12.99 1.24 1.06
C PHE A 31 -11.65 1.93 1.24
N ALA A 32 -11.55 2.78 2.27
CA ALA A 32 -10.33 3.49 2.64
C ALA A 32 -9.14 2.53 2.82
N GLY A 33 -9.35 1.34 3.39
CA GLY A 33 -8.30 0.35 3.65
C GLY A 33 -7.63 -0.26 2.40
N ASN A 34 -8.17 -0.05 1.21
CA ASN A 34 -7.51 -0.48 -0.03
C ASN A 34 -6.51 0.56 -0.57
N TYR A 35 -6.51 1.76 0.02
CA TYR A 35 -5.58 2.82 -0.30
C TYR A 35 -4.40 2.80 0.67
N THR A 36 -3.19 2.96 0.16
CA THR A 36 -2.00 3.26 0.97
C THR A 36 -1.84 4.76 1.11
N LEU A 37 -2.11 5.47 0.00
CA LEU A 37 -2.07 6.93 -0.06
C LEU A 37 -3.44 7.43 -0.50
N LEU A 38 -4.05 8.28 0.31
CA LEU A 38 -5.33 8.91 0.01
C LEU A 38 -5.24 10.41 0.30
N ALA A 39 -5.26 11.22 -0.76
CA ALA A 39 -5.24 12.67 -0.64
C ALA A 39 -6.63 13.27 -0.86
N THR A 40 -6.92 14.43 -0.26
CA THR A 40 -8.12 15.20 -0.61
C THR A 40 -7.87 16.10 -1.82
N ASN A 41 -6.74 16.80 -1.88
CA ASN A 41 -6.46 17.78 -2.92
C ASN A 41 -5.36 17.31 -3.88
N GLN A 42 -4.16 17.04 -3.36
CA GLN A 42 -3.00 16.78 -4.21
C GLN A 42 -2.20 15.59 -3.70
N LEU A 43 -1.76 14.75 -4.64
CA LEU A 43 -0.80 13.69 -4.41
C LEU A 43 0.32 13.78 -5.44
N LEU A 44 1.58 13.83 -4.99
CA LEU A 44 2.76 13.81 -5.84
C LEU A 44 3.70 12.67 -5.42
N LEU A 45 3.96 11.75 -6.36
CA LEU A 45 5.06 10.80 -6.26
C LEU A 45 6.24 11.27 -7.10
N GLY A 46 7.35 11.55 -6.43
CA GLY A 46 8.61 11.95 -7.04
C GLY A 46 9.32 10.79 -7.75
N VAL A 47 10.51 11.09 -8.28
CA VAL A 47 11.25 10.16 -9.14
C VAL A 47 11.47 8.81 -8.44
N GLY A 48 11.13 7.72 -9.12
CA GLY A 48 11.34 6.35 -8.62
C GLY A 48 10.50 5.94 -7.40
N ASN A 49 9.58 6.79 -6.94
CA ASN A 49 8.73 6.46 -5.80
C ASN A 49 7.81 5.28 -6.14
N ARG A 50 7.74 4.30 -5.24
CA ARG A 50 7.00 3.05 -5.47
C ARG A 50 6.00 2.80 -4.35
N VAL A 51 4.71 2.74 -4.70
CA VAL A 51 3.68 2.16 -3.84
C VAL A 51 3.70 0.65 -4.05
N ALA A 52 4.36 -0.07 -3.14
CA ALA A 52 4.62 -1.51 -3.26
C ALA A 52 3.44 -2.38 -2.80
N SER A 53 2.57 -1.86 -1.93
CA SER A 53 1.30 -2.48 -1.54
C SER A 53 0.19 -1.44 -1.47
N GLY A 54 -1.04 -1.84 -1.85
CA GLY A 54 -2.24 -0.98 -1.84
C GLY A 54 -2.35 -0.02 -3.03
N SER A 55 -3.31 0.89 -2.95
CA SER A 55 -3.72 1.78 -4.05
C SER A 55 -3.55 3.26 -3.74
N ILE A 56 -3.73 4.12 -4.74
CA ILE A 56 -3.68 5.58 -4.61
C ILE A 56 -5.05 6.19 -4.90
N GLY A 57 -5.46 7.16 -4.09
CA GLY A 57 -6.74 7.86 -4.21
C GLY A 57 -6.62 9.37 -4.07
N VAL A 58 -7.42 10.11 -4.82
CA VAL A 58 -7.68 11.54 -4.59
C VAL A 58 -9.19 11.81 -4.55
N SER A 59 -9.69 12.42 -3.47
CA SER A 59 -11.14 12.51 -3.18
C SER A 59 -11.80 13.85 -3.53
N GLY A 60 -11.04 14.94 -3.57
CA GLY A 60 -11.53 16.28 -3.88
C GLY A 60 -11.93 16.45 -5.34
N MET A 61 -12.86 17.37 -5.61
CA MET A 61 -13.45 17.56 -6.96
C MET A 61 -12.39 17.92 -8.01
N ASN A 62 -11.50 18.85 -7.67
CA ASN A 62 -10.42 19.33 -8.54
C ASN A 62 -9.08 18.65 -8.21
N GLY A 63 -9.14 17.50 -7.54
CA GLY A 63 -7.96 16.85 -7.01
C GLY A 63 -7.07 16.26 -8.10
N LYS A 64 -5.76 16.24 -7.84
CA LYS A 64 -4.73 15.83 -8.80
C LYS A 64 -3.76 14.81 -8.21
N ALA A 65 -3.53 13.72 -8.94
CA ALA A 65 -2.42 12.80 -8.71
C ALA A 65 -1.34 13.01 -9.78
N SER A 66 -0.10 13.26 -9.35
CA SER A 66 1.05 13.55 -10.19
C SER A 66 2.14 12.51 -9.96
N PHE A 67 2.74 12.03 -11.04
CA PHE A 67 3.73 10.96 -11.04
C PHE A 67 4.96 11.38 -11.83
N GLU A 68 6.12 11.45 -11.19
CA GLU A 68 7.42 11.71 -11.85
C GLU A 68 8.02 10.43 -12.43
N SER A 69 9.11 10.57 -13.19
CA SER A 69 9.77 9.45 -13.90
C SER A 69 10.07 8.26 -12.99
N ASN A 70 9.89 7.05 -13.51
CA ASN A 70 10.11 5.77 -12.82
C ASN A 70 9.23 5.53 -11.57
N SER A 71 8.25 6.39 -11.28
CA SER A 71 7.30 6.12 -10.19
C SER A 71 6.35 4.98 -10.54
N SER A 72 5.87 4.24 -9.54
CA SER A 72 5.02 3.07 -9.76
C SER A 72 4.01 2.80 -8.66
N VAL A 73 2.91 2.17 -9.04
CA VAL A 73 1.96 1.53 -8.12
C VAL A 73 2.00 0.04 -8.44
N ALA A 74 2.78 -0.71 -7.67
CA ALA A 74 3.31 -2.02 -8.06
C ALA A 74 2.77 -3.16 -7.20
N SER A 75 1.50 -3.06 -6.78
CA SER A 75 0.80 -4.08 -6.00
C SER A 75 -0.22 -4.82 -6.87
N PRO A 76 -0.39 -6.15 -6.69
CA PRO A 76 -1.42 -6.89 -7.41
C PRO A 76 -2.80 -6.27 -7.22
N GLU A 77 -3.55 -6.11 -8.30
CA GLU A 77 -4.89 -5.49 -8.32
C GLU A 77 -4.94 -4.02 -7.88
N ALA A 78 -3.80 -3.36 -7.68
CA ALA A 78 -3.77 -1.97 -7.30
C ALA A 78 -4.27 -1.05 -8.40
N PHE A 79 -4.72 0.12 -7.99
CA PHE A 79 -5.26 1.12 -8.89
C PHE A 79 -4.89 2.54 -8.44
N VAL A 80 -5.02 3.47 -9.38
CA VAL A 80 -4.95 4.91 -9.13
C VAL A 80 -6.31 5.50 -9.46
N LYS A 81 -6.96 6.12 -8.47
CA LYS A 81 -8.26 6.79 -8.64
C LYS A 81 -8.17 8.27 -8.29
N ALA A 82 -8.27 9.14 -9.29
CA ALA A 82 -8.27 10.59 -9.08
C ALA A 82 -9.04 11.31 -10.20
N PRO A 83 -9.58 12.52 -9.98
CA PRO A 83 -10.18 13.32 -11.04
C PRO A 83 -9.18 13.65 -12.14
N THR A 84 -7.98 14.09 -11.75
CA THR A 84 -6.89 14.40 -12.68
C THR A 84 -5.67 13.54 -12.37
N ILE A 85 -5.11 12.88 -13.39
CA ILE A 85 -3.89 12.07 -13.28
C ILE A 85 -2.87 12.58 -14.30
N VAL A 86 -1.71 13.02 -13.83
CA VAL A 86 -0.63 13.57 -14.66
C VAL A 86 0.65 12.78 -14.49
N ARG A 87 1.34 12.58 -15.61
CA ARG A 87 2.62 11.88 -15.71
C ARG A 87 3.68 12.85 -16.21
N TYR A 88 4.79 12.92 -15.49
CA TYR A 88 5.94 13.75 -15.78
C TYR A 88 7.15 12.86 -16.10
N GLY A 89 7.42 12.67 -17.40
CA GLY A 89 8.53 11.86 -17.89
C GLY A 89 8.18 10.39 -18.17
N SER A 90 9.18 9.50 -18.13
CA SER A 90 9.10 8.11 -18.62
C SER A 90 9.25 7.06 -17.50
N GLY A 91 8.98 5.78 -17.80
CA GLY A 91 9.12 4.68 -16.84
C GLY A 91 8.03 4.60 -15.77
N ILE A 92 6.97 5.40 -15.87
CA ILE A 92 5.86 5.42 -14.91
C ILE A 92 4.96 4.19 -15.10
N GLN A 93 4.78 3.39 -14.05
CA GLN A 93 4.01 2.14 -14.09
C GLN A 93 2.75 2.20 -13.21
N LEU A 94 1.58 2.38 -13.84
CA LEU A 94 0.27 2.45 -13.16
C LEU A 94 -0.65 1.35 -13.74
N PRO A 95 -0.88 0.23 -13.03
CA PRO A 95 -1.51 -0.97 -13.61
C PRO A 95 -3.01 -0.81 -13.88
N SER A 96 -3.72 0.00 -13.08
CA SER A 96 -5.14 0.32 -13.29
C SER A 96 -5.40 1.78 -12.96
N ILE A 97 -6.15 2.46 -13.82
CA ILE A 97 -6.46 3.88 -13.68
C ILE A 97 -7.96 4.08 -13.76
N ILE A 98 -8.48 4.85 -12.80
CA ILE A 98 -9.90 5.20 -12.72
C ILE A 98 -9.98 6.73 -12.60
N TYR A 99 -10.53 7.38 -13.62
CA TYR A 99 -10.82 8.81 -13.54
C TYR A 99 -12.07 9.03 -12.69
N GLY A 100 -11.92 9.80 -11.63
CA GLY A 100 -13.00 10.09 -10.69
C GLY A 100 -12.53 10.21 -9.26
N ARG A 101 -13.42 10.70 -8.41
CA ARG A 101 -13.14 10.96 -6.99
C ARG A 101 -13.06 9.65 -6.21
N ALA A 102 -12.02 9.49 -5.40
CA ALA A 102 -11.91 8.42 -4.41
C ALA A 102 -12.81 8.73 -3.20
N LEU A 103 -14.11 8.44 -3.34
CA LEU A 103 -15.09 8.61 -2.27
C LEU A 103 -15.04 7.42 -1.32
N VAL A 104 -14.55 7.65 -0.11
CA VAL A 104 -14.49 6.66 0.97
C VAL A 104 -14.92 7.28 2.29
N THR A 105 -15.43 6.47 3.20
CA THR A 105 -15.63 6.89 4.58
C THR A 105 -14.29 6.97 5.30
N LEU A 106 -13.93 8.16 5.80
CA LEU A 106 -12.71 8.35 6.56
C LEU A 106 -12.91 7.94 8.04
N PRO A 107 -11.84 7.50 8.72
CA PRO A 107 -11.85 7.29 10.17
C PRO A 107 -12.23 8.57 10.94
N THR A 108 -12.71 8.42 12.17
CA THR A 108 -12.96 9.56 13.07
C THR A 108 -11.64 10.21 13.49
N MET A 109 -11.55 11.52 13.38
CA MET A 109 -10.39 12.30 13.81
C MET A 109 -10.26 12.33 15.34
N GLN A 110 -9.03 12.26 15.85
CA GLN A 110 -8.72 12.51 17.25
C GLN A 110 -7.86 13.77 17.38
N ARG A 111 -8.45 14.86 17.87
CA ARG A 111 -7.75 16.14 18.04
C ARG A 111 -6.96 16.19 19.34
N ASN A 112 -5.78 16.80 19.31
CA ASN A 112 -5.08 17.18 20.53
C ASN A 112 -5.69 18.47 21.07
N THR A 113 -6.26 18.42 22.29
CA THR A 113 -6.87 19.57 22.98
C THR A 113 -6.15 19.92 24.27
N SER A 114 -5.03 19.25 24.56
CA SER A 114 -4.30 19.39 25.80
C SER A 114 -3.49 20.69 25.84
N SER A 115 -3.46 21.34 27.00
CA SER A 115 -2.56 22.48 27.27
C SER A 115 -1.36 22.03 28.08
N THR A 116 -0.18 22.54 27.75
CA THR A 116 1.07 22.23 28.46
C THR A 116 1.71 23.46 29.10
N ARG A 117 1.05 24.62 29.08
CA ARG A 117 1.62 25.92 29.53
C ARG A 117 2.07 25.93 30.99
N SER A 118 1.50 25.07 31.83
CA SER A 118 1.83 24.97 33.25
C SER A 118 2.83 23.86 33.57
N PHE A 119 3.24 23.06 32.58
CA PHE A 119 4.19 21.96 32.80
C PHE A 119 5.63 22.48 32.80
N SER A 120 6.53 21.72 33.43
CA SER A 120 7.93 22.07 33.52
C SER A 120 8.68 21.81 32.20
N THR A 121 9.84 22.44 32.07
CA THR A 121 10.83 22.12 31.03
C THR A 121 11.89 21.20 31.60
N PHE A 122 12.32 20.19 30.85
CA PHE A 122 13.35 19.24 31.28
C PHE A 122 14.31 18.89 30.14
N THR A 123 15.57 18.64 30.50
CA THR A 123 16.61 18.20 29.57
C THR A 123 17.29 16.94 30.10
N VAL A 124 17.22 15.84 29.34
CA VAL A 124 17.97 14.61 29.62
C VAL A 124 19.40 14.79 29.15
N ASN A 125 20.37 14.45 30.00
CA ASN A 125 21.78 14.54 29.67
C ASN A 125 22.20 13.57 28.55
N ARG A 126 23.29 13.90 27.85
CA ARG A 126 23.85 13.06 26.78
C ARG A 126 24.20 11.68 27.33
N ASN A 127 23.93 10.64 26.54
CA ASN A 127 24.21 9.24 26.87
C ASN A 127 23.60 8.74 28.20
N ALA A 128 22.65 9.47 28.78
CA ALA A 128 22.01 9.07 30.02
C ALA A 128 20.91 8.04 29.74
N SER A 129 20.72 7.09 30.66
CA SER A 129 19.56 6.19 30.68
C SER A 129 18.59 6.62 31.76
N VAL A 130 17.38 7.05 31.39
CA VAL A 130 16.42 7.67 32.32
C VAL A 130 14.98 7.21 32.06
N THR A 131 14.20 7.01 33.11
CA THR A 131 12.75 6.87 33.02
C THR A 131 12.09 8.14 33.56
N LEU A 132 11.26 8.81 32.74
CA LEU A 132 10.52 10.00 33.12
C LEU A 132 9.03 9.66 33.26
N THR A 133 8.44 10.06 34.38
CA THR A 133 7.02 9.77 34.71
C THR A 133 6.11 10.98 34.61
N GLN A 134 6.65 12.17 34.36
CA GLN A 134 5.91 13.43 34.32
C GLN A 134 5.60 13.86 32.88
N ASN A 135 4.67 14.80 32.76
CA ASN A 135 4.39 15.56 31.54
C ASN A 135 5.26 16.81 31.49
N TYR A 136 5.60 17.30 30.28
CA TYR A 136 6.51 18.44 30.12
C TYR A 136 5.97 19.47 29.12
N HIS A 137 6.24 20.75 29.38
CA HIS A 137 6.01 21.79 28.39
C HIS A 137 7.06 21.70 27.28
N GLN A 138 8.33 21.52 27.65
CA GLN A 138 9.43 21.25 26.73
C GLN A 138 10.31 20.13 27.27
N LEU A 139 10.57 19.12 26.45
CA LEU A 139 11.46 18.01 26.78
C LEU A 139 12.56 17.90 25.72
N THR A 140 13.81 18.13 26.12
CA THR A 140 14.97 17.87 25.28
C THR A 140 15.64 16.57 25.70
N ILE A 141 15.76 15.63 24.77
CA ILE A 141 16.45 14.37 24.96
C ILE A 141 17.76 14.46 24.17
N ARG A 142 18.88 14.64 24.88
CA ARG A 142 20.17 14.92 24.24
C ARG A 142 20.80 13.69 23.61
N LYS A 143 21.80 13.94 22.76
CA LYS A 143 22.52 12.96 21.96
C LYS A 143 22.85 11.67 22.73
N GLY A 144 22.49 10.53 22.14
CA GLY A 144 22.78 9.18 22.64
C GLY A 144 22.03 8.74 23.91
N ALA A 145 21.12 9.56 24.46
CA ALA A 145 20.34 9.18 25.63
C ALA A 145 19.36 8.03 25.33
N ASP A 146 19.06 7.20 26.33
CA ASP A 146 18.04 6.15 26.29
C ASP A 146 16.93 6.47 27.30
N VAL A 147 15.73 6.78 26.80
CA VAL A 147 14.67 7.38 27.61
C VAL A 147 13.36 6.61 27.50
N VAL A 148 12.83 6.23 28.66
CA VAL A 148 11.47 5.69 28.79
C VAL A 148 10.56 6.82 29.26
N LEU A 149 9.49 7.10 28.51
CA LEU A 149 8.51 8.13 28.82
C LEU A 149 7.19 7.47 29.22
N ASN A 150 6.83 7.64 30.50
CA ASN A 150 5.53 7.25 31.06
C ASN A 150 4.55 8.44 31.15
N GLY A 151 5.01 9.66 30.87
CA GLY A 151 4.11 10.79 30.62
C GLY A 151 3.37 10.62 29.28
N ASN A 152 2.21 11.24 29.16
CA ASN A 152 1.35 11.16 27.98
C ASN A 152 1.11 12.51 27.28
N THR A 153 1.54 13.63 27.87
CA THR A 153 1.25 14.96 27.34
C THR A 153 2.51 15.81 27.31
N PHE A 154 2.87 16.31 26.13
CA PHE A 154 4.09 17.06 25.91
C PHE A 154 3.84 18.27 25.00
N GLY A 155 4.37 19.45 25.35
CA GLY A 155 4.26 20.63 24.48
C GLY A 155 5.20 20.48 23.29
N GLN A 156 6.49 20.44 23.55
CA GLN A 156 7.53 20.15 22.57
C GLN A 156 8.44 19.03 23.06
N ILE A 157 8.76 18.11 22.16
CA ILE A 157 9.80 17.10 22.37
C ILE A 157 10.86 17.29 21.29
N ASN A 158 12.11 17.49 21.70
CA ASN A 158 13.27 17.49 20.82
C ASN A 158 14.16 16.28 21.14
N ILE A 159 14.31 15.37 20.16
CA ILE A 159 15.09 14.15 20.27
C ILE A 159 16.34 14.33 19.41
N GLU A 160 17.50 14.49 20.06
CA GLU A 160 18.79 14.71 19.39
C GLU A 160 19.38 13.41 18.79
N GLU A 161 20.43 13.57 17.98
CA GLU A 161 21.17 12.50 17.30
C GLU A 161 21.42 11.26 18.17
N GLY A 162 21.05 10.08 17.65
CA GLY A 162 21.38 8.79 18.26
C GLY A 162 20.64 8.47 19.56
N ALA A 163 19.73 9.35 20.01
CA ALA A 163 18.89 9.07 21.17
C ALA A 163 17.85 7.98 20.86
N ARG A 164 17.48 7.23 21.91
CA ARG A 164 16.48 6.17 21.88
C ARG A 164 15.36 6.54 22.83
N VAL A 165 14.13 6.58 22.34
CA VAL A 165 12.96 7.00 23.12
C VAL A 165 11.87 5.96 23.02
N ARG A 166 11.29 5.57 24.15
CA ARG A 166 10.14 4.67 24.22
C ARG A 166 9.00 5.32 24.98
N PHE A 167 7.91 5.62 24.26
CA PHE A 167 6.64 5.99 24.88
C PHE A 167 5.89 4.74 25.33
N THR A 168 5.37 4.74 26.55
CA THR A 168 4.64 3.60 27.13
C THR A 168 3.13 3.77 27.13
N GLU A 169 2.66 5.02 27.10
CA GLU A 169 1.24 5.35 27.11
C GLU A 169 0.58 5.13 25.74
N ALA A 170 -0.62 4.55 25.75
CA ALA A 170 -1.38 4.23 24.53
C ALA A 170 -2.05 5.46 23.90
N VAL A 171 -2.17 6.57 24.64
CA VAL A 171 -2.69 7.84 24.11
C VAL A 171 -1.66 8.91 24.42
N LEU A 172 -1.12 9.53 23.38
CA LEU A 172 -0.11 10.58 23.50
C LEU A 172 -0.66 11.88 22.90
N ASN A 173 -0.49 12.98 23.62
CA ASN A 173 -0.78 14.33 23.15
C ASN A 173 0.55 15.09 23.06
N ILE A 174 0.97 15.44 21.84
CA ILE A 174 2.24 16.11 21.59
C ILE A 174 1.95 17.36 20.75
N GLY A 175 2.55 18.50 21.10
CA GLY A 175 2.48 19.69 20.24
C GLY A 175 3.44 19.58 19.07
N ASP A 176 4.73 19.68 19.38
CA ASP A 176 5.84 19.55 18.43
C ASP A 176 6.62 18.27 18.72
N LEU A 177 6.85 17.45 17.68
CA LEU A 177 7.75 16.29 17.76
C LEU A 177 8.91 16.45 16.78
N ASN A 178 10.07 16.84 17.29
CA ASN A 178 11.30 17.02 16.52
C ASN A 178 12.24 15.84 16.71
N ILE A 179 12.55 15.12 15.63
CA ILE A 179 13.43 13.95 15.65
C ILE A 179 14.62 14.25 14.74
N GLN A 180 15.77 14.48 15.36
CA GLN A 180 17.00 14.84 14.67
C GLN A 180 17.69 13.63 14.04
N GLN A 181 18.52 13.93 13.05
CA GLN A 181 19.22 12.92 12.28
C GLN A 181 20.22 12.16 13.14
N GLY A 182 20.19 10.83 13.06
CA GLY A 182 21.20 9.96 13.64
C GLY A 182 22.44 9.83 12.76
N THR A 183 23.32 8.90 13.11
CA THR A 183 24.42 8.44 12.23
C THR A 183 24.13 7.03 11.71
N LEU A 184 24.91 6.56 10.75
CA LEU A 184 24.80 5.19 10.23
C LEU A 184 25.05 4.10 11.31
N THR A 185 25.82 4.44 12.35
CA THR A 185 26.16 3.53 13.46
C THR A 185 25.35 3.80 14.73
N ALA A 186 24.75 4.97 14.86
CA ALA A 186 23.91 5.38 15.98
C ALA A 186 22.64 6.08 15.46
N LEU A 187 21.69 5.26 15.02
CA LEU A 187 20.37 5.72 14.57
C LEU A 187 19.61 6.39 15.73
N THR A 188 18.87 7.45 15.45
CA THR A 188 17.87 7.97 16.40
C THR A 188 16.61 7.10 16.30
N ILE A 189 16.13 6.56 17.43
CA ILE A 189 15.05 5.57 17.44
C ILE A 189 13.91 6.03 18.34
N VAL A 190 12.68 5.98 17.83
CA VAL A 190 11.47 6.28 18.61
C VAL A 190 10.52 5.08 18.56
N ARG A 191 10.11 4.59 19.72
CA ARG A 191 9.21 3.45 19.91
C ARG A 191 7.94 3.90 20.63
N PHE A 192 6.86 3.18 20.35
CA PHE A 192 5.54 3.41 20.92
C PHE A 192 4.98 2.10 21.46
N ALA A 193 4.06 2.19 22.41
CA ALA A 193 3.27 1.05 22.85
C ALA A 193 2.34 0.55 21.72
N SER A 194 1.92 -0.71 21.81
CA SER A 194 0.95 -1.28 20.85
C SER A 194 -0.42 -0.60 20.98
N GLY A 195 -1.05 -0.30 19.85
CA GLY A 195 -2.34 0.38 19.81
C GLY A 195 -2.25 1.89 20.04
N SER A 196 -1.05 2.49 20.01
CA SER A 196 -0.89 3.90 20.35
C SER A 196 -1.63 4.84 19.40
N SER A 197 -2.35 5.80 19.99
CA SER A 197 -2.91 6.98 19.34
C SER A 197 -2.07 8.20 19.66
N VAL A 198 -1.29 8.67 18.68
CA VAL A 198 -0.40 9.83 18.83
C VAL A 198 -1.10 11.05 18.22
N ARG A 199 -1.50 12.01 19.04
CA ARG A 199 -2.21 13.22 18.62
C ARG A 199 -1.22 14.39 18.58
N ILE A 200 -1.02 14.95 17.40
CA ILE A 200 -0.07 16.03 17.11
C ILE A 200 -0.87 17.31 16.86
N SER A 201 -0.63 18.37 17.65
CA SER A 201 -1.34 19.65 17.45
C SER A 201 -0.63 20.60 16.49
N ASN A 202 0.69 20.49 16.30
CA ASN A 202 1.42 21.43 15.46
C ASN A 202 2.15 20.70 14.33
N TYR A 203 3.23 19.99 14.65
CA TYR A 203 4.00 19.29 13.62
C TYR A 203 4.85 18.15 14.17
N ILE A 204 5.16 17.23 13.28
CA ILE A 204 6.18 16.20 13.45
C ILE A 204 7.22 16.36 12.35
N GLN A 205 8.49 16.39 12.73
CA GLN A 205 9.62 16.42 11.81
C GLN A 205 10.53 15.22 12.06
N ILE A 206 10.78 14.43 11.02
CA ILE A 206 11.66 13.26 11.04
C ILE A 206 12.83 13.52 10.08
N ALA A 207 14.05 13.48 10.60
CA ALA A 207 15.26 13.60 9.80
C ALA A 207 15.86 12.22 9.43
N GLY A 208 16.97 12.22 8.67
CA GLY A 208 17.63 11.00 8.17
C GLY A 208 18.21 10.10 9.28
N ASN A 209 18.57 8.86 8.94
CA ASN A 209 19.13 7.89 9.89
C ASN A 209 18.25 7.67 11.13
N THR A 210 16.95 7.49 10.91
CA THR A 210 15.94 7.32 11.97
C THR A 210 15.16 6.03 11.82
N ARG A 211 14.66 5.51 12.94
CA ARG A 211 13.70 4.39 12.98
C ARG A 211 12.52 4.79 13.86
N ILE A 212 11.36 4.93 13.25
CA ILE A 212 10.12 5.28 13.94
C ILE A 212 9.23 4.05 13.98
N ASN A 213 8.93 3.63 15.21
CA ASN A 213 8.17 2.42 15.51
C ASN A 213 8.74 1.16 14.80
N PRO A 214 10.04 0.85 14.98
CA PRO A 214 10.67 -0.30 14.33
C PRO A 214 10.06 -1.65 14.76
N ASP A 215 9.39 -1.67 15.91
CA ASP A 215 8.74 -2.87 16.48
C ASP A 215 7.41 -3.22 15.77
N GLN A 216 7.00 -2.41 14.78
CA GLN A 216 5.82 -2.64 13.93
C GLN A 216 4.49 -2.70 14.71
N HIS A 217 4.44 -2.02 15.86
CA HIS A 217 3.20 -1.87 16.61
C HIS A 217 2.16 -1.08 15.83
N LYS A 218 0.87 -1.37 16.10
CA LYS A 218 -0.23 -0.60 15.52
C LYS A 218 -0.23 0.80 16.14
N VAL A 219 0.26 1.79 15.39
CA VAL A 219 0.32 3.20 15.82
C VAL A 219 -0.42 4.05 14.79
N THR A 220 -1.24 4.98 15.26
CA THR A 220 -1.90 5.97 14.39
C THR A 220 -1.55 7.37 14.88
N PHE A 221 -0.98 8.17 13.98
CA PHE A 221 -0.70 9.59 14.17
C PHE A 221 -1.89 10.40 13.65
N TYR A 222 -2.54 11.14 14.53
CA TYR A 222 -3.60 12.07 14.22
C TYR A 222 -3.02 13.48 14.25
N LEU A 223 -3.00 14.18 13.12
CA LEU A 223 -2.54 15.57 13.02
C LEU A 223 -3.74 16.49 12.96
N GLY A 224 -3.99 17.20 14.06
CA GLY A 224 -5.15 18.07 14.21
C GLY A 224 -5.34 18.56 15.65
N ASP A 225 -5.70 19.83 15.77
CA ASP A 225 -6.14 20.44 17.04
C ASP A 225 -7.42 21.26 16.87
N MET A 226 -7.72 22.22 17.75
CA MET A 226 -8.90 23.08 17.64
C MET A 226 -8.66 24.40 16.90
N ASN A 227 -7.42 24.64 16.50
CA ASN A 227 -7.01 25.83 15.77
C ASN A 227 -7.20 25.62 14.26
N THR A 228 -7.26 26.72 13.53
CA THR A 228 -7.43 26.73 12.07
C THR A 228 -6.09 26.95 11.37
N ASP A 229 -5.06 26.21 11.78
CA ASP A 229 -3.78 26.15 11.11
C ASP A 229 -3.56 24.75 10.53
N ALA A 230 -2.57 24.65 9.64
CA ALA A 230 -2.24 23.38 9.01
C ALA A 230 -1.13 22.70 9.80
N GLU A 231 -1.44 21.55 10.38
CA GLU A 231 -0.42 20.68 10.93
C GLU A 231 0.43 20.05 9.83
N ARG A 232 1.64 19.66 10.20
CA ARG A 232 2.63 19.17 9.23
C ARG A 232 3.27 17.88 9.67
N PHE A 233 3.29 16.92 8.76
CA PHE A 233 4.11 15.72 8.85
C PHE A 233 5.26 15.84 7.86
N ASP A 234 6.43 16.22 8.35
CA ASP A 234 7.60 16.47 7.50
C ASP A 234 8.67 15.39 7.71
N VAL A 235 9.15 14.83 6.60
CA VAL A 235 10.24 13.85 6.58
C VAL A 235 11.33 14.36 5.64
N LYS A 236 12.59 14.33 6.09
CA LYS A 236 13.74 14.86 5.34
C LYS A 236 14.95 13.94 5.48
N GLY A 237 15.74 13.80 4.42
CA GLY A 237 16.98 13.01 4.43
C GLY A 237 16.80 11.58 3.89
N SER A 238 17.69 10.68 4.30
CA SER A 238 17.77 9.29 3.82
C SER A 238 17.93 8.29 4.97
N ASN A 239 17.85 6.99 4.70
CA ASN A 239 17.96 5.92 5.70
C ASN A 239 16.90 6.05 6.82
N ILE A 240 15.63 6.15 6.42
CA ILE A 240 14.48 6.35 7.31
C ILE A 240 13.57 5.12 7.18
N GLN A 241 13.14 4.59 8.32
CA GLN A 241 12.04 3.64 8.38
C GLN A 241 10.95 4.22 9.28
N PHE A 242 9.74 4.34 8.74
CA PHE A 242 8.56 4.74 9.49
C PHE A 242 7.49 3.66 9.40
N THR A 243 6.98 3.22 10.54
CA THR A 243 5.84 2.29 10.60
C THR A 243 4.71 2.90 11.42
N GLY A 244 3.58 3.16 10.79
CA GLY A 244 2.39 3.71 11.44
C GLY A 244 1.43 4.34 10.44
N ASN A 245 0.18 4.49 10.85
CA ASN A 245 -0.80 5.23 10.06
C ASN A 245 -0.66 6.72 10.33
N VAL A 246 -0.90 7.56 9.33
CA VAL A 246 -0.92 9.02 9.46
C VAL A 246 -2.27 9.51 8.94
N TYR A 247 -3.03 10.16 9.80
CA TYR A 247 -4.34 10.71 9.51
C TYR A 247 -4.32 12.22 9.73
N ALA A 248 -4.29 12.96 8.64
CA ALA A 248 -4.09 14.42 8.58
C ALA A 248 -5.02 15.06 7.54
N PRO A 249 -6.35 14.82 7.57
CA PRO A 249 -7.27 15.09 6.46
C PRO A 249 -7.27 16.54 5.94
N ASP A 250 -6.99 17.50 6.82
CA ASP A 250 -6.94 18.94 6.53
C ASP A 250 -5.50 19.49 6.42
N SER A 251 -4.51 18.59 6.53
CA SER A 251 -3.11 18.92 6.76
C SER A 251 -2.19 18.26 5.71
N LYS A 252 -0.88 18.51 5.80
CA LYS A 252 0.09 18.10 4.76
C LYS A 252 1.05 17.03 5.25
N ILE A 253 1.29 16.02 4.40
CA ILE A 253 2.38 15.05 4.54
C ILE A 253 3.42 15.37 3.46
N ARG A 254 4.66 15.63 3.87
CA ARG A 254 5.75 16.01 2.95
C ARG A 254 7.01 15.20 3.23
N LEU A 255 7.46 14.47 2.22
CA LEU A 255 8.78 13.84 2.16
C LEU A 255 9.64 14.70 1.24
N LEU A 256 10.50 15.53 1.82
CA LEU A 256 11.23 16.55 1.09
C LEU A 256 12.70 16.14 0.88
N PHE A 257 13.15 16.18 -0.37
CA PHE A 257 14.56 16.01 -0.71
C PHE A 257 15.35 17.27 -0.34
N ASP A 258 16.41 17.14 0.47
CA ASP A 258 17.38 18.21 0.70
C ASP A 258 18.59 17.99 -0.21
N GLN A 259 18.78 18.91 -1.17
CA GLN A 259 19.89 18.93 -2.13
C GLN A 259 21.28 19.04 -1.46
N LYS A 260 21.39 19.25 -0.14
CA LYS A 260 22.69 19.30 0.55
C LYS A 260 23.37 17.94 0.75
N SER A 261 22.70 16.82 0.46
CA SER A 261 23.28 15.47 0.53
C SER A 261 23.65 14.96 -0.87
N VAL A 262 24.58 15.63 -1.55
CA VAL A 262 25.11 15.19 -2.85
C VAL A 262 26.35 14.34 -2.63
N GLY A 263 26.14 13.03 -2.63
CA GLY A 263 27.18 12.01 -2.67
C GLY A 263 26.64 10.78 -3.42
N SER A 264 26.93 10.74 -4.71
CA SER A 264 26.84 9.62 -5.67
C SER A 264 25.98 8.38 -5.32
N ASN A 265 24.98 8.12 -6.18
CA ASN A 265 24.01 7.01 -6.24
C ASN A 265 22.73 7.24 -5.43
N ASN A 266 21.63 7.48 -6.16
CA ASN A 266 20.27 7.76 -5.70
C ASN A 266 19.66 6.62 -4.84
N ILE A 267 20.22 6.31 -3.66
CA ILE A 267 19.64 5.33 -2.74
C ILE A 267 19.14 6.09 -1.51
N SER A 268 18.04 6.80 -1.68
CA SER A 268 17.18 7.21 -0.59
C SER A 268 16.53 5.95 -0.01
N ASN A 269 17.23 5.32 0.93
CA ASN A 269 16.75 4.21 1.74
C ASN A 269 15.63 4.73 2.66
N VAL A 270 14.45 5.01 2.11
CA VAL A 270 13.30 5.56 2.83
C VAL A 270 12.10 4.65 2.60
N SER A 271 11.63 4.05 3.69
CA SER A 271 10.42 3.22 3.67
C SER A 271 9.37 3.78 4.62
N MET A 272 8.17 3.95 4.07
CA MET A 272 6.98 4.44 4.77
C MET A 272 5.93 3.34 4.74
N THR A 273 5.63 2.77 5.91
CA THR A 273 4.71 1.65 6.05
C THR A 273 3.52 2.09 6.88
N GLY A 274 2.34 2.15 6.29
CA GLY A 274 1.19 2.79 6.91
C GLY A 274 0.00 2.97 5.99
N PHE A 275 -1.08 3.48 6.56
CA PHE A 275 -2.12 4.17 5.81
C PHE A 275 -1.93 5.69 5.96
N PHE A 276 -1.80 6.41 4.85
CA PHE A 276 -1.53 7.85 4.83
C PHE A 276 -2.70 8.59 4.20
N ILE A 277 -3.42 9.35 5.03
CA ILE A 277 -4.52 10.22 4.59
C ILE A 277 -4.14 11.65 4.88
N ALA A 278 -4.20 12.51 3.85
CA ALA A 278 -3.94 13.93 4.04
C ALA A 278 -4.70 14.83 3.06
N GLN A 279 -4.69 16.15 3.29
CA GLN A 279 -5.13 17.08 2.26
C GLN A 279 -4.15 17.06 1.07
N VAL A 280 -2.85 17.12 1.38
CA VAL A 280 -1.75 17.06 0.40
C VAL A 280 -0.74 16.02 0.83
N ILE A 281 -0.37 15.13 -0.09
CA ILE A 281 0.74 14.19 0.06
C ILE A 281 1.79 14.53 -1.02
N GLU A 282 2.97 14.94 -0.58
CA GLU A 282 4.07 15.32 -1.46
C GLU A 282 5.30 14.50 -1.13
N SER A 283 5.81 13.71 -2.08
CA SER A 283 7.01 12.90 -1.88
C SER A 283 8.04 13.18 -2.94
N THR A 284 9.00 14.06 -2.65
CA THR A 284 10.07 14.46 -3.58
C THR A 284 11.41 13.78 -3.29
N ILE A 285 11.56 13.10 -2.15
CA ILE A 285 12.67 12.17 -1.92
C ILE A 285 12.62 11.09 -3.02
N PRO A 286 13.71 10.83 -3.76
CA PRO A 286 13.71 9.78 -4.78
C PRO A 286 13.40 8.40 -4.18
N ASN A 287 13.00 7.42 -4.98
CA ASN A 287 13.00 5.99 -4.60
C ASN A 287 12.34 5.61 -3.25
N VAL A 288 11.38 6.41 -2.76
CA VAL A 288 10.65 6.09 -1.52
C VAL A 288 9.76 4.87 -1.76
N ILE A 289 9.79 3.91 -0.84
CA ILE A 289 8.90 2.76 -0.85
C ILE A 289 7.74 3.00 0.12
N TRP A 290 6.52 2.96 -0.41
CA TRP A 290 5.29 3.05 0.37
C TRP A 290 4.63 1.67 0.47
N ASN A 291 4.34 1.24 1.69
CA ASN A 291 3.65 -0.02 1.96
C ASN A 291 2.37 0.24 2.76
N SER A 292 1.32 -0.50 2.46
CA SER A 292 0.12 -0.56 3.28
C SER A 292 0.41 -1.21 4.64
N TYR A 293 -0.35 -0.81 5.66
CA TYR A 293 -0.34 -1.42 6.99
C TYR A 293 -1.77 -1.85 7.33
N THR A 294 -2.16 -3.07 6.96
CA THR A 294 -3.54 -3.56 7.18
C THR A 294 -3.66 -4.39 8.46
N CYS A 295 -4.82 -4.34 9.12
CA CYS A 295 -5.08 -5.00 10.40
C CYS A 295 -5.12 -6.55 10.35
N LEU A 296 -4.93 -7.18 9.19
CA LEU A 296 -4.96 -8.65 9.02
C LEU A 296 -3.61 -9.25 8.60
N SER A 297 -2.59 -8.41 8.40
CA SER A 297 -1.27 -8.87 7.99
C SER A 297 -0.23 -8.05 8.73
N GLN A 298 0.77 -8.70 9.30
CA GLN A 298 2.03 -8.03 9.60
C GLN A 298 2.49 -7.26 8.34
N PRO A 299 3.12 -6.08 8.49
CA PRO A 299 3.54 -5.30 7.34
C PRO A 299 4.42 -6.14 6.43
N THR A 300 4.12 -6.14 5.13
CA THR A 300 5.02 -6.70 4.13
C THR A 300 6.31 -5.88 4.15
N ILE A 301 7.36 -6.43 4.77
CA ILE A 301 8.70 -5.84 4.80
C ILE A 301 9.30 -6.01 3.40
N ALA A 302 9.29 -4.95 2.60
CA ALA A 302 10.30 -4.81 1.55
C ALA A 302 11.55 -4.23 2.22
N SER A 303 12.62 -5.02 2.33
CA SER A 303 13.88 -4.56 2.90
C SER A 303 14.60 -3.62 1.91
N ASN A 304 15.31 -2.64 2.45
CA ASN A 304 16.05 -1.65 1.65
C ASN A 304 17.47 -2.12 1.30
N GLY A 305 17.65 -3.43 1.12
CA GLY A 305 18.89 -3.99 0.60
C GLY A 305 18.99 -3.71 -0.89
N TRP A 306 19.55 -2.55 -1.26
CA TRP A 306 20.05 -2.36 -2.62
C TRP A 306 21.39 -3.09 -2.72
N THR A 307 21.32 -4.39 -2.99
CA THR A 307 22.45 -5.15 -3.52
C THR A 307 22.39 -5.09 -5.04
N PRO A 308 23.52 -4.86 -5.75
CA PRO A 308 23.57 -5.23 -7.17
C PRO A 308 23.14 -6.70 -7.26
N PRO A 309 22.34 -7.10 -8.25
CA PRO A 309 21.93 -8.49 -8.39
C PRO A 309 23.16 -9.34 -8.74
N GLN A 310 23.91 -9.75 -7.72
CA GLN A 310 24.84 -10.86 -7.81
C GLN A 310 24.14 -12.09 -7.28
N PHE A 311 23.59 -12.78 -8.26
CA PHE A 311 23.30 -14.20 -8.28
C PHE A 311 24.35 -14.99 -7.47
N THR A 312 23.90 -15.62 -6.39
CA THR A 312 24.50 -16.87 -5.89
C THR A 312 23.44 -17.95 -5.91
N THR A 313 23.88 -19.09 -6.40
CA THR A 313 23.12 -20.14 -7.06
C THR A 313 22.62 -21.20 -6.09
N ALA A 314 21.51 -21.84 -6.49
CA ALA A 314 20.79 -23.00 -5.93
C ALA A 314 19.60 -22.62 -5.02
N GLU A 315 18.35 -23.03 -5.30
CA GLU A 315 17.84 -24.15 -6.09
C GLU A 315 16.79 -23.68 -7.12
N LYS A 316 16.77 -24.34 -8.28
CA LYS A 316 16.11 -23.88 -9.50
C LYS A 316 14.58 -24.08 -9.42
N GLU A 317 13.84 -23.10 -8.93
CA GLU A 317 12.42 -22.99 -9.27
C GLU A 317 12.30 -22.25 -10.60
N GLN A 318 11.96 -23.03 -11.64
CA GLN A 318 11.90 -22.61 -13.02
C GLN A 318 10.80 -21.55 -13.22
N PRO A 319 10.97 -20.53 -14.09
CA PRO A 319 9.90 -19.60 -14.39
C PRO A 319 8.71 -20.40 -14.95
N GLU A 320 7.59 -20.42 -14.22
CA GLU A 320 6.39 -21.08 -14.71
C GLU A 320 5.91 -20.35 -15.97
N GLU A 321 6.11 -20.99 -17.12
CA GLU A 321 5.66 -20.47 -18.39
C GLU A 321 4.12 -20.44 -18.45
N PRO A 322 3.53 -19.39 -19.07
CA PRO A 322 2.09 -19.34 -19.29
C PRO A 322 1.63 -20.56 -20.10
N PHE A 323 0.54 -21.19 -19.70
CA PHE A 323 0.03 -22.32 -20.46
C PHE A 323 -0.36 -21.90 -21.88
N THR A 324 -0.07 -22.78 -22.84
CA THR A 324 -0.34 -22.57 -24.26
C THR A 324 -1.48 -23.46 -24.73
N VAL A 325 -2.24 -22.95 -25.71
CA VAL A 325 -3.37 -23.64 -26.31
C VAL A 325 -3.19 -23.60 -27.81
N GLN A 326 -3.05 -24.78 -28.42
CA GLN A 326 -3.00 -24.92 -29.87
C GLN A 326 -4.32 -25.51 -30.37
N VAL A 327 -4.92 -24.85 -31.36
CA VAL A 327 -6.15 -25.34 -32.00
C VAL A 327 -5.79 -26.10 -33.27
N MET A 328 -6.21 -27.36 -33.37
CA MET A 328 -6.07 -28.17 -34.58
C MET A 328 -7.42 -28.29 -35.29
N GLY A 329 -7.40 -28.15 -36.62
CA GLY A 329 -8.59 -28.12 -37.45
C GLY A 329 -9.36 -26.81 -37.30
N ASN A 330 -8.71 -25.66 -37.53
CA ASN A 330 -9.38 -24.37 -37.54
C ASN A 330 -9.02 -23.60 -38.81
N PRO A 331 -9.96 -23.34 -39.74
CA PRO A 331 -11.39 -23.71 -39.69
C PRO A 331 -11.65 -25.23 -39.75
N SER A 332 -12.83 -25.69 -39.32
CA SER A 332 -13.24 -27.11 -39.42
C SER A 332 -14.72 -27.29 -39.71
N ALA A 333 -15.06 -28.34 -40.48
CA ALA A 333 -16.43 -28.75 -40.76
C ALA A 333 -17.00 -29.77 -39.75
N SER A 334 -16.16 -30.38 -38.90
CA SER A 334 -16.56 -31.48 -38.00
C SER A 334 -16.36 -31.16 -36.51
N PHE A 335 -15.12 -31.06 -36.03
CA PHE A 335 -14.80 -30.70 -34.66
C PHE A 335 -13.43 -30.00 -34.60
N PHE A 336 -13.12 -29.39 -33.46
CA PHE A 336 -11.81 -28.81 -33.14
C PHE A 336 -11.13 -29.68 -32.09
N THR A 337 -9.81 -29.81 -32.19
CA THR A 337 -9.01 -30.41 -31.12
C THR A 337 -8.14 -29.34 -30.48
N LEU A 338 -8.35 -29.07 -29.20
CA LEU A 338 -7.51 -28.19 -28.40
C LEU A 338 -6.40 -29.03 -27.76
N LYS A 339 -5.16 -28.71 -28.08
CA LYS A 339 -3.97 -29.26 -27.40
C LYS A 339 -3.58 -28.28 -26.29
N LEU A 340 -3.72 -28.73 -25.05
CA LEU A 340 -3.41 -27.95 -23.85
C LEU A 340 -1.97 -28.28 -23.47
N GLN A 341 -1.11 -27.29 -23.30
CA GLN A 341 0.26 -27.50 -22.85
C GLN A 341 0.56 -26.59 -21.66
N SER A 342 0.85 -27.20 -20.52
CA SER A 342 1.09 -26.48 -19.28
C SER A 342 2.10 -27.24 -18.42
N GLN A 343 2.95 -26.50 -17.73
CA GLN A 343 3.86 -27.07 -16.73
C GLN A 343 3.18 -27.21 -15.35
N ARG A 344 1.98 -26.63 -15.17
CA ARG A 344 1.18 -26.70 -13.94
C ARG A 344 0.31 -27.94 -13.91
N GLN A 345 0.21 -28.60 -12.76
CA GLN A 345 -0.68 -29.76 -12.55
C GLN A 345 -2.15 -29.39 -12.29
N GLN A 346 -2.44 -28.11 -12.09
CA GLN A 346 -3.81 -27.62 -11.84
C GLN A 346 -4.70 -27.86 -13.07
N ALA A 347 -5.94 -28.26 -12.85
CA ALA A 347 -6.84 -28.53 -13.98
C ALA A 347 -7.24 -27.25 -14.74
N ILE A 348 -7.48 -27.40 -16.04
CA ILE A 348 -7.84 -26.31 -16.96
C ILE A 348 -9.36 -26.30 -17.14
N GLN A 349 -9.98 -25.14 -16.92
CA GLN A 349 -11.40 -24.91 -17.18
C GLN A 349 -11.57 -24.39 -18.62
N LEU A 350 -12.55 -24.93 -19.34
CA LEU A 350 -12.87 -24.56 -20.72
C LEU A 350 -14.31 -24.04 -20.80
N ARG A 351 -14.49 -22.90 -21.46
CA ARG A 351 -15.80 -22.32 -21.77
C ARG A 351 -15.81 -21.85 -23.21
N VAL A 352 -16.80 -22.27 -24.00
CA VAL A 352 -16.94 -21.89 -25.41
C VAL A 352 -18.19 -21.04 -25.58
N THR A 353 -18.06 -19.92 -26.26
CA THR A 353 -19.16 -18.99 -26.57
C THR A 353 -19.30 -18.81 -28.09
N ASP A 354 -20.54 -18.64 -28.57
CA ASP A 354 -20.79 -18.23 -29.95
C ASP A 354 -20.58 -16.71 -30.13
N ALA A 355 -20.66 -16.22 -31.37
CA ALA A 355 -20.46 -14.80 -31.69
C ALA A 355 -21.45 -13.85 -30.99
N THR A 356 -22.57 -14.35 -30.46
CA THR A 356 -23.54 -13.57 -29.68
C THR A 356 -23.25 -13.58 -28.17
N GLY A 357 -22.21 -14.29 -27.74
CA GLY A 357 -21.80 -14.41 -26.34
C GLY A 357 -22.52 -15.51 -25.57
N ARG A 358 -23.38 -16.30 -26.22
CA ARG A 358 -24.07 -17.44 -25.58
C ARG A 358 -23.09 -18.60 -25.40
N ILE A 359 -23.08 -19.19 -24.20
CA ILE A 359 -22.24 -20.36 -23.90
C ILE A 359 -22.81 -21.58 -24.62
N VAL A 360 -21.97 -22.27 -25.40
CA VAL A 360 -22.35 -23.43 -26.22
C VAL A 360 -21.67 -24.73 -25.78
N ASP A 361 -20.57 -24.66 -25.02
CA ASP A 361 -19.92 -25.81 -24.37
C ASP A 361 -19.18 -25.30 -23.12
N SER A 362 -19.12 -26.12 -22.07
CA SER A 362 -18.35 -25.84 -20.86
C SER A 362 -17.88 -27.15 -20.25
N ARG A 363 -16.58 -27.21 -19.94
CA ARG A 363 -15.94 -28.40 -19.36
C ARG A 363 -15.00 -27.99 -18.25
N ALA A 364 -15.20 -28.57 -17.07
CA ALA A 364 -14.29 -28.45 -15.95
C ALA A 364 -13.29 -29.61 -15.92
N ASN A 365 -12.23 -29.47 -15.14
CA ASN A 365 -11.28 -30.53 -14.80
C ASN A 365 -10.50 -31.13 -15.98
N ASN A 366 -10.22 -30.36 -17.05
CA ASN A 366 -9.39 -30.85 -18.13
C ASN A 366 -7.93 -30.96 -17.64
N GLN A 367 -7.32 -32.12 -17.84
CA GLN A 367 -5.95 -32.35 -17.38
C GLN A 367 -4.95 -31.52 -18.20
N PRO A 368 -3.90 -30.96 -17.59
CA PRO A 368 -2.76 -30.39 -18.29
C PRO A 368 -2.15 -31.38 -19.29
N ASN A 369 -1.55 -30.88 -20.37
CA ASN A 369 -0.88 -31.71 -21.39
C ASN A 369 -1.79 -32.73 -22.09
N SER A 370 -3.11 -32.48 -22.08
CA SER A 370 -4.11 -33.33 -22.72
C SER A 370 -4.66 -32.71 -24.02
N ARG A 371 -5.49 -33.49 -24.72
CA ARG A 371 -6.24 -33.05 -25.90
C ARG A 371 -7.73 -33.07 -25.60
N VAL A 372 -8.42 -31.99 -25.94
CA VAL A 372 -9.87 -31.86 -25.73
C VAL A 372 -10.54 -31.62 -27.07
N GLN A 373 -11.49 -32.48 -27.44
CA GLN A 373 -12.29 -32.32 -28.65
C GLN A 373 -13.61 -31.63 -28.36
N ILE A 374 -13.91 -30.57 -29.11
CA ILE A 374 -15.13 -29.76 -28.99
C ILE A 374 -15.71 -29.45 -30.37
N GLY A 375 -16.99 -29.08 -30.43
CA GLY A 375 -17.59 -28.53 -31.66
C GLY A 375 -18.23 -29.52 -32.64
N HIS A 376 -18.43 -30.78 -32.23
CA HIS A 376 -19.14 -31.79 -33.02
C HIS A 376 -20.56 -31.34 -33.44
N SER A 377 -21.27 -30.69 -32.51
CA SER A 377 -22.66 -30.24 -32.68
C SER A 377 -22.80 -28.74 -32.95
N TYR A 378 -21.70 -28.03 -33.22
CA TYR A 378 -21.75 -26.59 -33.47
C TYR A 378 -22.33 -26.29 -34.84
N ALA A 379 -23.24 -25.31 -34.92
CA ALA A 379 -23.66 -24.75 -36.19
C ALA A 379 -22.50 -23.98 -36.86
N PRO A 380 -22.48 -23.84 -38.20
CA PRO A 380 -21.50 -22.99 -38.88
C PRO A 380 -21.50 -21.57 -38.30
N GLY A 381 -20.32 -21.03 -38.00
CA GLY A 381 -20.16 -19.74 -37.33
C GLY A 381 -18.82 -19.55 -36.60
N ILE A 382 -18.67 -18.39 -35.97
CA ILE A 382 -17.49 -18.04 -35.17
C ILE A 382 -17.77 -18.30 -33.69
N TYR A 383 -16.78 -18.86 -33.00
CA TYR A 383 -16.83 -19.17 -31.58
C TYR A 383 -15.54 -18.71 -30.88
N PHE A 384 -15.62 -18.47 -29.58
CA PHE A 384 -14.48 -18.15 -28.72
C PHE A 384 -14.37 -19.19 -27.61
N ALA A 385 -13.26 -19.92 -27.59
CA ALA A 385 -12.91 -20.84 -26.51
C ALA A 385 -12.01 -20.11 -25.50
N GLU A 386 -12.53 -19.91 -24.31
CA GLU A 386 -11.83 -19.37 -23.15
C GLU A 386 -11.35 -20.51 -22.26
N LEU A 387 -10.07 -20.49 -21.93
CA LEU A 387 -9.41 -21.45 -21.07
C LEU A 387 -8.83 -20.73 -19.86
N MET A 388 -9.03 -21.30 -18.69
CA MET A 388 -8.52 -20.77 -17.43
C MET A 388 -7.75 -21.84 -16.65
N GLN A 389 -6.56 -21.49 -16.17
CA GLN A 389 -5.74 -22.34 -15.31
C GLN A 389 -5.15 -21.48 -14.18
N GLY A 390 -5.70 -21.62 -12.97
CA GLY A 390 -5.39 -20.69 -11.89
C GLY A 390 -5.82 -19.27 -12.25
N SER A 391 -4.87 -18.32 -12.24
CA SER A 391 -5.08 -16.91 -12.62
C SER A 391 -4.90 -16.64 -14.12
N ASP A 392 -4.37 -17.59 -14.88
CA ASP A 392 -4.05 -17.38 -16.29
C ASP A 392 -5.28 -17.63 -17.18
N ARG A 393 -5.53 -16.71 -18.11
CA ARG A 393 -6.63 -16.77 -19.08
C ARG A 393 -6.08 -16.75 -20.50
N LYS A 394 -6.52 -17.70 -21.33
CA LYS A 394 -6.26 -17.73 -22.77
C LYS A 394 -7.57 -17.81 -23.53
N VAL A 395 -7.71 -17.03 -24.59
CA VAL A 395 -8.88 -17.05 -25.47
C VAL A 395 -8.41 -17.33 -26.88
N VAL A 396 -9.03 -18.30 -27.54
CA VAL A 396 -8.76 -18.67 -28.93
C VAL A 396 -10.05 -18.63 -29.74
N GLN A 397 -9.97 -18.07 -30.95
CA GLN A 397 -11.09 -18.00 -31.87
C GLN A 397 -11.17 -19.28 -32.72
N LEU A 398 -12.38 -19.82 -32.88
CA LEU A 398 -12.69 -21.02 -33.66
C LEU A 398 -13.67 -20.68 -34.76
N MET A 399 -13.50 -21.27 -35.94
CA MET A 399 -14.38 -21.08 -37.10
C MET A 399 -14.94 -22.41 -37.59
N LYS A 400 -16.25 -22.60 -37.45
CA LYS A 400 -16.99 -23.79 -37.90
C LYS A 400 -17.56 -23.50 -39.29
N ILE A 401 -17.21 -24.33 -40.26
CA ILE A 401 -17.70 -24.27 -41.63
C ILE A 401 -18.64 -25.44 -41.92
N ARG A 402 -19.35 -25.40 -43.06
CA ARG A 402 -20.28 -26.47 -43.46
C ARG A 402 -19.55 -27.73 -43.90
#